data_AF-A0A1H7AL95-F1
#
_entry.id   AF-A0A1H7AL95-F1
#
_cell.length_a   1.000
_cell.length_b   1.000
_cell.length_c   1.000
_cell.angle_alpha   90.00
_cell.angle_beta   90.00
_cell.angle_gamma   90.00
#
_symmetry.space_group_name_H-M   'P 1'
#
loop_
_entity.id
_entity.type
_entity.pdbx_description
1 polymer ?
#
loop_
_entity_poly.entity_id
_entity_poly.type
_entity_poly.pdbx_seq_one_letter_code
_entity_poly.pdbx_strand_id
1 'polypeptide(L)'
;MRAEAHTSRHKQAIRHAPPRHAACNSLLRRETGEQALHRWSKLSTMTSALATPRSERGTPPTDRASRIRYEPAALFCQDLMSETSPRLFIVSPHFDDAVFGCGALLASHPDAAVCTVFAAPPEQDMQTEWDGKAGFASAYESMRARTIEDNHALAVLETIPVRLPFRDAQYHDSPSVSKLAATLEETIYGSTANTLLMPLGLFHDDHCLVFEACCEILPRMSHLEWFAYEEAIYRQIPGLVQQRLVDLAERGIVATPASPSTDHAPDHERQTLLKREAVCAYESQLRAFGPHGYDDVFASERYWRLTVDRQHRHRH
;
A
#
# COMPACT_ATOMS: atom_id res chain seq x y z
N MET A 1 -73.49 -7.81 37.25
CA MET A 1 -73.21 -8.73 38.38
C MET A 1 -71.69 -8.87 38.53
N ARG A 2 -71.19 -9.03 39.76
CA ARG A 2 -69.77 -9.31 40.06
C ARG A 2 -69.48 -10.81 40.02
N ALA A 3 -68.27 -11.18 39.60
CA ALA A 3 -67.34 -12.16 40.19
C ALA A 3 -66.05 -12.10 39.32
N GLU A 4 -64.81 -11.86 39.78
CA GLU A 4 -64.02 -12.40 40.92
C GLU A 4 -63.74 -13.91 40.81
N ALA A 5 -62.52 -14.44 41.00
CA ALA A 5 -61.18 -13.83 41.16
C ALA A 5 -60.06 -14.90 41.07
N HIS A 6 -58.79 -14.45 40.94
CA HIS A 6 -57.54 -15.16 41.34
C HIS A 6 -57.20 -16.52 40.66
N THR A 7 -55.96 -17.03 40.56
CA THR A 7 -54.59 -16.66 41.02
C THR A 7 -53.60 -17.25 39.97
N SER A 8 -52.28 -17.00 39.90
CA SER A 8 -51.31 -16.32 40.78
C SER A 8 -50.14 -15.70 39.96
N ARG A 9 -48.97 -15.50 40.59
CA ARG A 9 -47.70 -15.00 40.01
C ARG A 9 -46.69 -16.13 39.82
N HIS A 10 -45.80 -16.01 38.83
CA HIS A 10 -44.35 -16.18 39.06
C HIS A 10 -43.57 -15.21 38.15
N LYS A 11 -42.75 -14.34 38.76
CA LYS A 11 -41.68 -13.60 38.08
C LYS A 11 -40.38 -14.34 38.39
N GLN A 12 -39.52 -14.52 37.41
CA GLN A 12 -38.10 -14.78 37.70
C GLN A 12 -37.24 -14.03 36.68
N ALA A 13 -36.22 -13.36 37.18
CA ALA A 13 -35.35 -12.49 36.41
C ALA A 13 -33.89 -12.84 36.70
N ILE A 14 -33.09 -12.81 35.64
CA ILE A 14 -31.63 -12.56 35.63
C ILE A 14 -30.75 -13.60 36.34
N ARG A 15 -29.84 -14.22 35.56
CA ARG A 15 -28.38 -14.15 35.81
C ARG A 15 -27.59 -14.44 34.55
N HIS A 16 -26.58 -13.61 34.29
CA HIS A 16 -25.66 -13.72 33.16
C HIS A 16 -24.63 -14.85 33.36
N ALA A 17 -24.16 -15.42 32.25
CA ALA A 17 -22.84 -16.03 32.14
C ALA A 17 -22.32 -15.79 30.70
N PRO A 18 -21.19 -15.10 30.48
CA PRO A 18 -20.61 -14.93 29.15
C PRO A 18 -19.78 -16.16 28.74
N PRO A 19 -19.65 -16.46 27.43
CA PRO A 19 -18.69 -17.45 26.96
C PRO A 19 -17.25 -16.97 27.21
N ARG A 20 -16.35 -17.91 27.50
CA ARG A 20 -14.96 -17.62 27.85
C ARG A 20 -14.16 -17.20 26.62
N HIS A 21 -13.62 -15.98 26.63
CA HIS A 21 -12.53 -15.62 25.73
C HIS A 21 -11.30 -16.48 26.06
N ALA A 22 -10.76 -17.17 25.05
CA ALA A 22 -9.45 -17.79 25.15
C ALA A 22 -8.38 -16.70 25.03
N ALA A 23 -7.62 -16.49 26.09
CA ALA A 23 -6.48 -15.59 26.07
C ALA A 23 -5.35 -16.21 25.23
N CYS A 24 -5.02 -15.58 24.09
CA CYS A 24 -3.79 -15.89 23.37
C CYS A 24 -2.62 -15.25 24.14
N ASN A 25 -2.01 -16.02 25.05
CA ASN A 25 -0.84 -15.56 25.79
C ASN A 25 0.40 -15.65 24.90
N SER A 26 1.13 -14.54 24.82
CA SER A 26 2.36 -14.40 24.05
C SER A 26 3.46 -15.33 24.54
N LEU A 27 4.24 -15.89 23.61
CA LEU A 27 5.58 -16.41 23.85
C LEU A 27 6.26 -16.76 22.51
N LEU A 28 6.83 -15.76 21.82
CA LEU A 28 7.96 -15.97 20.90
C LEU A 28 8.79 -14.69 20.80
N ARG A 29 10.10 -14.90 20.57
CA ARG A 29 11.21 -14.04 20.94
C ARG A 29 11.25 -12.70 20.20
N ARG A 30 11.72 -11.67 20.91
CA ARG A 30 12.25 -10.44 20.30
C ARG A 30 13.46 -10.78 19.42
N GLU A 31 13.37 -10.52 18.13
CA GLU A 31 14.51 -10.14 17.31
C GLU A 31 14.23 -8.73 16.76
N THR A 32 15.22 -7.84 16.84
CA THR A 32 15.03 -6.40 16.67
C THR A 32 15.16 -5.98 15.21
N GLY A 33 14.21 -5.17 14.73
CA GLY A 33 14.12 -4.67 13.35
C GLY A 33 15.20 -3.66 12.91
N GLU A 34 16.39 -3.67 13.52
CA GLU A 34 17.49 -2.77 13.18
C GLU A 34 18.23 -3.15 11.88
N GLN A 35 18.11 -4.40 11.40
CA GLN A 35 18.88 -4.87 10.25
C GLN A 35 18.29 -4.45 8.89
N ALA A 36 16.98 -4.23 8.78
CA ALA A 36 16.33 -3.79 7.54
C ALA A 36 16.71 -2.34 7.15
N LEU A 37 16.80 -1.45 8.15
CA LEU A 37 17.13 -0.02 7.96
C LEU A 37 18.55 0.20 7.39
N HIS A 38 19.47 -0.73 7.64
CA HIS A 38 20.86 -0.60 7.18
C HIS A 38 21.08 -0.86 5.68
N ARG A 39 20.07 -1.39 4.95
CA ARG A 39 20.19 -1.68 3.51
C ARG A 39 19.93 -0.46 2.62
N TRP A 40 19.19 0.54 3.10
CA TRP A 40 18.81 1.74 2.34
C TRP A 40 19.65 2.99 2.65
N SER A 41 20.32 3.03 3.81
CA SER A 41 21.17 4.17 4.23
C SER A 41 22.41 4.43 3.36
N LYS A 42 22.83 3.49 2.49
CA LYS A 42 24.11 3.58 1.74
C LYS A 42 24.02 4.19 0.34
N LEU A 43 22.83 4.59 -0.13
CA LEU A 43 22.64 5.15 -1.48
C LEU A 43 22.56 6.68 -1.54
N SER A 44 22.61 7.39 -0.40
CA SER A 44 22.39 8.85 -0.32
C SER A 44 23.64 9.67 0.03
N THR A 45 24.86 9.17 -0.22
CA THR A 45 26.10 9.90 0.11
C THR A 45 27.25 9.67 -0.86
N MET A 46 27.07 10.07 -2.13
CA MET A 46 28.21 10.36 -3.03
C MET A 46 27.88 11.42 -4.08
N THR A 47 28.19 12.70 -3.79
CA THR A 47 28.50 13.70 -4.82
C THR A 47 29.56 14.69 -4.32
N SER A 48 30.46 15.08 -5.23
CA SER A 48 31.40 16.21 -5.13
C SER A 48 32.70 16.02 -4.33
N ALA A 49 33.71 15.49 -5.02
CA ALA A 49 35.10 15.90 -4.85
C ALA A 49 35.80 15.89 -6.23
N LEU A 50 35.84 17.05 -6.90
CA LEU A 50 36.62 17.25 -8.12
C LEU A 50 38.10 17.46 -7.76
N ALA A 51 38.98 16.63 -8.32
CA ALA A 51 40.43 16.82 -8.23
C ALA A 51 41.08 16.69 -9.62
N THR A 52 41.90 17.66 -9.99
CA THR A 52 42.60 17.73 -11.29
C THR A 52 43.92 16.92 -11.27
N PRO A 53 44.37 16.39 -12.43
CA PRO A 53 45.50 15.47 -12.48
C PRO A 53 46.85 16.17 -12.69
N ARG A 54 47.93 15.58 -12.15
CA ARG A 54 49.29 15.85 -12.60
C ARG A 54 50.21 14.64 -12.41
N SER A 55 50.80 14.17 -13.51
CA SER A 55 52.19 13.67 -13.68
C SER A 55 52.90 13.06 -12.44
N GLU A 56 53.54 11.88 -12.45
CA GLU A 56 54.44 11.40 -13.52
C GLU A 56 55.09 10.02 -13.23
N ARG A 57 55.53 9.32 -14.30
CA ARG A 57 56.66 8.36 -14.44
C ARG A 57 57.02 7.32 -13.33
N GLY A 58 57.00 6.03 -13.71
CA GLY A 58 57.79 4.93 -13.11
C GLY A 58 57.78 3.66 -13.97
N THR A 59 58.95 3.12 -14.33
CA THR A 59 59.14 1.97 -15.24
C THR A 59 59.21 0.60 -14.53
N PRO A 60 59.04 -0.53 -15.25
CA PRO A 60 58.74 -1.85 -14.65
C PRO A 60 59.99 -2.75 -14.47
N PRO A 61 59.79 -3.95 -13.88
CA PRO A 61 60.49 -5.13 -14.37
C PRO A 61 59.57 -6.35 -14.66
N THR A 62 60.14 -7.30 -15.39
CA THR A 62 59.58 -8.55 -15.92
C THR A 62 59.60 -9.72 -14.94
N ASP A 63 58.66 -10.68 -15.05
CA ASP A 63 59.03 -12.08 -15.35
C ASP A 63 57.86 -12.93 -15.93
N ARG A 64 58.18 -14.19 -16.28
CA ARG A 64 57.46 -15.14 -17.14
C ARG A 64 56.44 -16.05 -16.46
N ALA A 65 55.63 -16.66 -17.34
CA ALA A 65 54.95 -17.97 -17.23
C ALA A 65 53.73 -18.03 -16.29
N SER A 66 52.53 -18.32 -16.81
CA SER A 66 52.25 -19.63 -17.41
C SER A 66 51.04 -19.61 -18.35
N ARG A 67 50.97 -20.56 -19.29
CA ARG A 67 49.84 -20.72 -20.22
C ARG A 67 48.74 -21.53 -19.56
N ILE A 68 47.62 -20.88 -19.23
CA ILE A 68 46.33 -21.56 -19.04
C ILE A 68 45.46 -21.18 -20.23
N ARG A 69 45.07 -22.18 -21.02
CA ARG A 69 44.03 -22.02 -22.05
C ARG A 69 42.70 -21.97 -21.34
N TYR A 70 42.11 -20.78 -21.26
CA TYR A 70 40.69 -20.65 -20.95
C TYR A 70 39.91 -20.84 -22.25
N GLU A 71 39.23 -21.98 -22.36
CA GLU A 71 38.10 -22.15 -23.28
C GLU A 71 37.06 -21.07 -22.95
N PRO A 72 36.50 -20.33 -23.94
CA PRO A 72 35.42 -19.41 -23.66
C PRO A 72 34.17 -20.20 -23.26
N ALA A 73 33.60 -19.89 -22.10
CA ALA A 73 32.36 -20.49 -21.60
C ALA A 73 31.12 -20.00 -22.39
N ALA A 74 31.08 -20.27 -23.69
CA ALA A 74 30.04 -19.86 -24.63
C ALA A 74 28.74 -20.69 -24.53
N LEU A 75 28.46 -21.27 -23.35
CA LEU A 75 27.33 -22.15 -23.08
C LEU A 75 26.52 -21.74 -21.83
N PHE A 76 26.79 -20.56 -21.25
CA PHE A 76 26.05 -20.00 -20.10
C PHE A 76 25.42 -18.62 -20.39
N CYS A 77 25.09 -18.35 -21.65
CA CYS A 77 24.55 -17.06 -22.10
C CYS A 77 23.18 -17.15 -22.82
N GLN A 78 22.34 -18.15 -22.51
CA GLN A 78 21.00 -18.26 -23.13
C GLN A 78 19.80 -18.29 -22.16
N ASP A 79 19.98 -18.60 -20.87
CA ASP A 79 18.87 -18.64 -19.88
C ASP A 79 18.91 -17.52 -18.82
N LEU A 80 19.70 -16.44 -19.03
CA LEU A 80 19.61 -15.23 -18.20
C LEU A 80 18.73 -14.13 -18.82
N MET A 81 17.69 -14.53 -19.55
CA MET A 81 16.45 -13.75 -19.56
C MET A 81 15.73 -14.05 -18.26
N SER A 82 16.23 -13.48 -17.15
CA SER A 82 15.50 -13.47 -15.88
C SER A 82 14.20 -12.73 -16.11
N GLU A 83 13.10 -13.48 -16.20
CA GLU A 83 11.75 -12.95 -16.19
C GLU A 83 11.64 -12.06 -14.95
N THR A 84 11.47 -10.76 -15.16
CA THR A 84 11.45 -9.80 -14.06
C THR A 84 10.10 -9.90 -13.35
N SER A 85 10.02 -10.83 -12.39
CA SER A 85 8.85 -11.04 -11.54
C SER A 85 8.26 -9.70 -11.09
N PRO A 86 6.93 -9.52 -11.14
CA PRO A 86 6.31 -8.24 -10.87
C PRO A 86 6.66 -7.75 -9.47
N ARG A 87 7.38 -6.62 -9.40
CA ARG A 87 7.66 -5.89 -8.18
C ARG A 87 6.62 -4.80 -8.07
N LEU A 88 5.60 -5.07 -7.24
CA LEU A 88 4.46 -4.19 -7.07
C LEU A 88 4.83 -2.93 -6.27
N PHE A 89 4.27 -1.80 -6.69
CA PHE A 89 4.23 -0.57 -5.92
C PHE A 89 2.76 -0.13 -5.81
N ILE A 90 2.16 -0.25 -4.63
CA ILE A 90 0.77 0.15 -4.38
C ILE A 90 0.77 1.52 -3.71
N VAL A 91 0.09 2.49 -4.33
CA VAL A 91 -0.16 3.81 -3.73
C VAL A 91 -1.41 3.70 -2.85
N SER A 92 -1.30 4.06 -1.58
CA SER A 92 -2.38 4.05 -0.59
C SER A 92 -2.67 5.50 -0.17
N PRO A 93 -3.90 6.03 -0.28
CA PRO A 93 -4.23 7.35 0.27
C PRO A 93 -3.91 7.43 1.76
N HIS A 94 -4.57 6.61 2.58
CA HIS A 94 -4.35 6.48 4.01
C HIS A 94 -3.70 5.13 4.35
N PHE A 95 -3.44 4.90 5.64
CA PHE A 95 -2.68 3.74 6.12
C PHE A 95 -3.32 2.38 5.78
N ASP A 96 -4.65 2.32 5.69
CA ASP A 96 -5.43 1.10 5.62
C ASP A 96 -5.87 0.70 4.19
N ASP A 97 -5.98 1.66 3.25
CA ASP A 97 -6.62 1.44 1.94
C ASP A 97 -5.98 0.36 1.08
N ALA A 98 -4.64 0.31 1.00
CA ALA A 98 -3.93 -0.68 0.21
C ALA A 98 -4.13 -2.10 0.76
N VAL A 99 -4.17 -2.28 2.08
CA VAL A 99 -4.45 -3.60 2.69
C VAL A 99 -5.93 -3.96 2.56
N PHE A 100 -6.83 -2.98 2.67
CA PHE A 100 -8.26 -3.21 2.52
C PHE A 100 -8.66 -3.53 1.07
N GLY A 101 -8.09 -2.81 0.10
CA GLY A 101 -8.33 -2.98 -1.33
C GLY A 101 -7.52 -4.09 -1.99
N CYS A 102 -6.28 -4.33 -1.53
CA CYS A 102 -5.29 -5.20 -2.19
C CYS A 102 -4.58 -6.22 -1.27
N GLY A 103 -5.04 -6.44 -0.04
CA GLY A 103 -4.37 -7.32 0.92
C GLY A 103 -4.17 -8.78 0.45
N ALA A 104 -5.04 -9.33 -0.39
CA ALA A 104 -4.84 -10.70 -0.92
C ALA A 104 -3.81 -10.72 -2.07
N LEU A 105 -3.79 -9.67 -2.91
CA LEU A 105 -2.71 -9.44 -3.86
C LEU A 105 -1.36 -9.22 -3.17
N LEU A 106 -1.31 -8.43 -2.09
CA LEU A 106 -0.09 -8.19 -1.30
C LEU A 106 0.40 -9.47 -0.63
N ALA A 107 -0.50 -10.30 -0.09
CA ALA A 107 -0.17 -11.64 0.42
C ALA A 107 0.41 -12.60 -0.63
N SER A 108 0.35 -12.22 -1.92
CA SER A 108 0.91 -12.95 -3.06
C SER A 108 2.24 -12.36 -3.56
N HIS A 109 2.67 -11.22 -3.02
CA HIS A 109 3.85 -10.46 -3.46
C HIS A 109 4.67 -9.96 -2.25
N PRO A 110 5.44 -10.85 -1.59
CA PRO A 110 6.46 -10.41 -0.63
C PRO A 110 7.45 -9.45 -1.31
N ASP A 111 8.05 -8.55 -0.53
CA ASP A 111 8.86 -7.41 -1.00
C ASP A 111 8.11 -6.36 -1.85
N ALA A 112 6.78 -6.46 -2.01
CA ALA A 112 5.97 -5.38 -2.59
C ALA A 112 6.05 -4.10 -1.72
N ALA A 113 6.08 -2.93 -2.37
CA ALA A 113 6.08 -1.65 -1.69
C ALA A 113 4.65 -1.10 -1.54
N VAL A 114 4.30 -0.64 -0.34
CA VAL A 114 3.06 0.13 -0.08
C VAL A 114 3.44 1.56 0.26
N CYS A 115 2.99 2.51 -0.55
CA CYS A 115 3.28 3.93 -0.46
C CYS A 115 2.09 4.69 0.10
N THR A 116 2.08 4.91 1.42
CA THR A 116 1.05 5.68 2.11
C THR A 116 1.28 7.16 1.92
N VAL A 117 0.33 7.83 1.25
CA VAL A 117 0.45 9.24 0.85
C VAL A 117 0.26 10.18 2.03
N PHE A 118 -0.83 10.01 2.77
CA PHE A 118 -1.22 10.91 3.85
C PHE A 118 -0.75 10.39 5.22
N ALA A 119 0.58 10.27 5.35
CA ALA A 119 1.25 9.66 6.51
C ALA A 119 1.86 10.67 7.50
N ALA A 120 1.73 12.00 7.26
CA ALA A 120 2.28 13.04 8.14
C ALA A 120 1.24 13.63 9.10
N PRO A 121 1.60 13.93 10.36
CA PRO A 121 0.73 14.64 11.29
C PRO A 121 0.53 16.12 10.92
N PRO A 122 -0.50 16.78 11.48
CA PRO A 122 -0.63 18.24 11.41
C PRO A 122 0.59 18.96 12.00
N GLU A 123 0.71 20.26 11.73
CA GLU A 123 1.77 21.10 12.32
C GLU A 123 1.56 21.42 13.80
N GLN A 124 0.28 21.48 14.20
CA GLN A 124 -0.13 21.71 15.59
C GLN A 124 -1.11 20.61 15.97
N ASP A 125 -1.03 20.12 17.21
CA ASP A 125 -1.91 19.04 17.64
C ASP A 125 -3.37 19.53 17.71
N MET A 126 -4.27 18.68 17.25
CA MET A 126 -5.70 18.95 17.14
C MET A 126 -6.48 17.65 17.30
N GLN A 127 -7.81 17.68 17.19
CA GLN A 127 -8.62 16.46 17.22
C GLN A 127 -9.78 16.61 16.24
N THR A 128 -10.02 15.58 15.42
CA THR A 128 -11.15 15.52 14.50
C THR A 128 -12.27 14.61 15.04
N GLU A 129 -13.42 14.59 14.35
CA GLU A 129 -14.47 13.60 14.62
C GLU A 129 -13.97 12.17 14.35
N TRP A 130 -13.09 11.98 13.35
CA TRP A 130 -12.54 10.67 13.01
C TRP A 130 -11.57 10.16 14.07
N ASP A 131 -10.70 11.03 14.60
CA ASP A 131 -9.84 10.71 15.76
C ASP A 131 -10.68 10.23 16.95
N GLY A 132 -11.76 10.95 17.26
CA GLY A 132 -12.69 10.60 18.33
C GLY A 132 -13.38 9.25 18.12
N LYS A 133 -13.80 8.93 16.88
CA LYS A 133 -14.38 7.63 16.51
C LYS A 133 -13.37 6.48 16.58
N ALA A 134 -12.13 6.75 16.14
CA ALA A 134 -11.00 5.83 16.25
C ALA A 134 -10.55 5.64 17.71
N GLY A 135 -10.99 6.50 18.63
CA GLY A 135 -10.75 6.41 20.07
C GLY A 135 -9.50 7.14 20.56
N PHE A 136 -9.03 8.14 19.79
CA PHE A 136 -7.85 8.94 20.10
C PHE A 136 -8.23 10.31 20.66
N ALA A 137 -7.41 10.82 21.57
CA ALA A 137 -7.55 12.15 22.16
C ALA A 137 -6.96 13.26 21.28
N SER A 138 -6.06 12.94 20.35
CA SER A 138 -5.50 13.91 19.40
C SER A 138 -4.96 13.28 18.11
N ALA A 139 -4.73 14.12 17.10
CA ALA A 139 -4.12 13.79 15.82
C ALA A 139 -2.71 13.19 15.99
N TYR A 140 -1.91 13.69 16.93
CA TYR A 140 -0.59 13.13 17.23
C TYR A 140 -0.65 11.74 17.87
N GLU A 141 -1.72 11.43 18.61
CA GLU A 141 -1.99 10.07 19.08
C GLU A 141 -2.43 9.17 17.91
N SER A 142 -3.39 9.65 17.12
CA SER A 142 -3.95 8.99 15.95
C SER A 142 -2.88 8.57 14.94
N MET A 143 -2.04 9.51 14.49
CA MET A 143 -0.99 9.24 13.51
C MET A 143 0.09 8.29 14.03
N ARG A 144 0.47 8.39 15.31
CA ARG A 144 1.38 7.43 15.94
C ARG A 144 0.79 6.03 16.00
N ALA A 145 -0.47 5.89 16.40
CA ALA A 145 -1.14 4.61 16.52
C ALA A 145 -1.35 3.97 15.15
N ARG A 146 -1.93 4.69 14.19
CA ARG A 146 -2.14 4.21 12.80
C ARG A 146 -0.81 3.80 12.13
N THR A 147 0.29 4.51 12.39
CA THR A 147 1.63 4.10 11.91
C THR A 147 2.09 2.75 12.50
N ILE A 148 1.77 2.47 13.77
CA ILE A 148 2.11 1.18 14.41
C ILE A 148 1.22 0.05 13.87
N GLU A 149 -0.09 0.30 13.74
CA GLU A 149 -1.05 -0.62 13.12
C GLU A 149 -0.63 -0.99 11.70
N ASP A 150 -0.28 0.01 10.88
CA ASP A 150 0.25 -0.16 9.52
C ASP A 150 1.55 -0.96 9.47
N ASN A 151 2.52 -0.67 10.36
CA ASN A 151 3.75 -1.47 10.45
C ASN A 151 3.45 -2.95 10.78
N HIS A 152 2.44 -3.25 11.60
CA HIS A 152 2.05 -4.62 11.88
C HIS A 152 1.35 -5.28 10.68
N ALA A 153 0.40 -4.61 10.05
CA ALA A 153 -0.31 -5.12 8.87
C ALA A 153 0.65 -5.43 7.71
N LEU A 154 1.56 -4.49 7.41
CA LEU A 154 2.52 -4.64 6.33
C LEU A 154 3.59 -5.71 6.64
N ALA A 155 3.93 -5.93 7.92
CA ALA A 155 4.81 -7.03 8.34
C ALA A 155 4.17 -8.41 8.18
N VAL A 156 2.86 -8.55 8.44
CA VAL A 156 2.10 -9.80 8.17
C VAL A 156 2.13 -10.18 6.69
N LEU A 157 2.16 -9.19 5.80
CA LEU A 157 2.19 -9.37 4.35
C LEU A 157 3.60 -9.43 3.74
N GLU A 158 4.66 -9.33 4.56
CA GLU A 158 6.06 -9.23 4.11
C GLU A 158 6.30 -8.06 3.12
N THR A 159 5.63 -6.93 3.34
CA THR A 159 5.63 -5.75 2.47
C THR A 159 6.48 -4.59 3.02
N ILE A 160 6.96 -3.73 2.13
CA ILE A 160 7.87 -2.62 2.43
C ILE A 160 7.07 -1.31 2.59
N PRO A 161 7.03 -0.71 3.79
CA PRO A 161 6.35 0.58 3.99
C PRO A 161 7.15 1.74 3.40
N VAL A 162 6.49 2.56 2.58
CA VAL A 162 6.94 3.85 2.08
C VAL A 162 5.92 4.89 2.53
N ARG A 163 6.37 6.05 3.03
CA ARG A 163 5.49 7.06 3.64
C ARG A 163 5.83 8.45 3.12
N LEU A 164 4.85 9.14 2.54
CA LEU A 164 5.02 10.50 2.02
C LEU A 164 4.70 11.55 3.09
N PRO A 165 5.26 12.76 3.01
CA PRO A 165 5.15 13.78 4.05
C PRO A 165 3.87 14.62 3.93
N PHE A 166 2.76 14.05 3.43
CA PHE A 166 1.49 14.77 3.25
C PHE A 166 0.52 14.50 4.40
N ARG A 167 -0.34 15.48 4.67
CA ARG A 167 -1.37 15.45 5.72
C ARG A 167 -2.70 15.06 5.11
N ASP A 168 -3.42 14.16 5.79
CA ASP A 168 -4.83 13.84 5.53
C ASP A 168 -5.66 15.12 5.55
N ALA A 169 -6.62 15.28 4.63
CA ALA A 169 -7.43 16.49 4.51
C ALA A 169 -8.15 16.89 5.82
N GLN A 170 -8.42 15.92 6.70
CA GLN A 170 -9.00 16.18 8.03
C GLN A 170 -8.12 17.07 8.92
N TYR A 171 -6.82 17.13 8.65
CA TYR A 171 -5.81 17.91 9.36
C TYR A 171 -5.40 19.20 8.61
N HIS A 172 -6.10 19.53 7.53
CA HIS A 172 -5.85 20.67 6.64
C HIS A 172 -4.49 20.62 5.91
N ASP A 173 -4.19 21.67 5.14
CA ASP A 173 -2.99 21.81 4.30
C ASP A 173 -2.78 20.70 3.25
N SER A 174 -3.88 20.23 2.63
CA SER A 174 -3.82 19.29 1.50
C SER A 174 -2.90 19.81 0.38
N PRO A 175 -2.02 18.96 -0.20
CA PRO A 175 -1.09 19.39 -1.23
C PRO A 175 -1.81 19.71 -2.56
N SER A 176 -1.17 20.51 -3.42
CA SER A 176 -1.61 20.59 -4.81
C SER A 176 -1.33 19.30 -5.56
N VAL A 177 -2.20 18.96 -6.54
CA VAL A 177 -2.06 17.77 -7.41
C VAL A 177 -0.63 17.64 -7.94
N SER A 178 -0.10 18.70 -8.55
CA SER A 178 1.23 18.68 -9.16
C SER A 178 2.38 18.53 -8.15
N LYS A 179 2.20 18.95 -6.88
CA LYS A 179 3.19 18.72 -5.82
C LYS A 179 3.16 17.25 -5.36
N LEU A 180 1.98 16.67 -5.22
CA LEU A 180 1.80 15.25 -4.92
C LEU A 180 2.34 14.38 -6.07
N ALA A 181 1.98 14.69 -7.31
CA ALA A 181 2.44 14.02 -8.52
C ALA A 181 3.98 14.00 -8.62
N ALA A 182 4.64 15.14 -8.40
CA ALA A 182 6.11 15.22 -8.43
C ALA A 182 6.76 14.34 -7.35
N THR A 183 6.23 14.32 -6.12
CA THR A 183 6.76 13.50 -5.03
C THR A 183 6.45 12.00 -5.22
N LEU A 184 5.30 11.64 -5.77
CA LEU A 184 5.02 10.27 -6.20
C LEU A 184 5.98 9.81 -7.30
N GLU A 185 6.15 10.62 -8.36
CA GLU A 185 7.06 10.32 -9.48
C GLU A 185 8.50 10.11 -9.01
N GLU A 186 9.02 10.98 -8.13
CA GLU A 186 10.33 10.81 -7.48
C GLU A 186 10.43 9.51 -6.66
N THR A 187 9.40 9.20 -5.86
CA THR A 187 9.37 7.99 -5.01
C THR A 187 9.32 6.71 -5.85
N ILE A 188 8.55 6.70 -6.94
CA ILE A 188 8.45 5.57 -7.86
C ILE A 188 9.77 5.35 -8.60
N TYR A 189 10.45 6.41 -9.07
CA TYR A 189 11.79 6.31 -9.66
C TYR A 189 12.86 5.82 -8.68
N GLY A 190 12.70 6.07 -7.38
CA GLY A 190 13.57 5.50 -6.33
C GLY A 190 13.33 4.01 -6.04
N SER A 191 12.25 3.44 -6.58
CA SER A 191 11.91 2.02 -6.43
C SER A 191 12.48 1.16 -7.56
N THR A 192 12.39 -0.17 -7.42
CA THR A 192 12.69 -1.12 -8.51
C THR A 192 11.43 -1.66 -9.19
N ALA A 193 10.27 -1.06 -8.93
CA ALA A 193 8.98 -1.54 -9.37
C ALA A 193 8.82 -1.51 -10.89
N ASN A 194 8.08 -2.48 -11.42
CA ASN A 194 7.68 -2.58 -12.83
C ASN A 194 6.15 -2.60 -13.01
N THR A 195 5.39 -2.79 -11.92
CA THR A 195 3.93 -2.77 -11.90
C THR A 195 3.45 -1.86 -10.78
N LEU A 196 2.57 -0.90 -11.10
CA LEU A 196 2.06 0.10 -10.17
C LEU A 196 0.54 0.00 -10.02
N LEU A 197 0.07 0.03 -8.77
CA LEU A 197 -1.35 0.07 -8.41
C LEU A 197 -1.71 1.42 -7.79
N MET A 198 -2.69 2.11 -8.36
CA MET A 198 -3.25 3.37 -7.84
C MET A 198 -4.68 3.15 -7.32
N PRO A 199 -5.17 3.95 -6.36
CA PRO A 199 -6.60 3.97 -6.03
C PRO A 199 -7.41 4.45 -7.24
N LEU A 200 -8.67 4.01 -7.33
CA LEU A 200 -9.60 4.52 -8.36
C LEU A 200 -10.16 5.89 -7.98
N GLY A 201 -9.93 6.39 -6.76
CA GLY A 201 -10.25 7.76 -6.37
C GLY A 201 -11.69 7.93 -5.88
N LEU A 202 -12.17 6.96 -5.09
CA LEU A 202 -13.57 6.82 -4.71
C LEU A 202 -13.88 7.61 -3.43
N PHE A 203 -14.99 8.36 -3.46
CA PHE A 203 -15.67 9.02 -2.35
C PHE A 203 -14.91 10.16 -1.64
N HIS A 204 -13.72 9.92 -1.09
CA HIS A 204 -13.01 10.86 -0.22
C HIS A 204 -12.09 11.82 -1.01
N ASP A 205 -11.98 13.07 -0.58
CA ASP A 205 -11.18 14.10 -1.30
C ASP A 205 -9.70 13.70 -1.44
N ASP A 206 -9.09 13.09 -0.41
CA ASP A 206 -7.73 12.55 -0.48
C ASP A 206 -7.58 11.43 -1.53
N HIS A 207 -8.58 10.56 -1.69
CA HIS A 207 -8.56 9.52 -2.71
C HIS A 207 -8.64 10.14 -4.11
N CYS A 208 -9.53 11.14 -4.27
CA CYS A 208 -9.62 11.94 -5.49
C CYS A 208 -8.25 12.56 -5.82
N LEU A 209 -7.61 13.21 -4.84
CA LEU A 209 -6.33 13.91 -5.00
C LEU A 209 -5.18 12.96 -5.40
N VAL A 210 -5.12 11.75 -4.83
CA VAL A 210 -4.16 10.72 -5.23
C VAL A 210 -4.44 10.21 -6.64
N PHE A 211 -5.71 9.95 -6.97
CA PHE A 211 -6.11 9.54 -8.32
C PHE A 211 -5.72 10.59 -9.38
N GLU A 212 -5.96 11.88 -9.12
CA GLU A 212 -5.55 13.00 -9.98
C GLU A 212 -4.03 13.01 -10.20
N ALA A 213 -3.26 12.92 -9.11
CA ALA A 213 -1.80 12.93 -9.18
C ALA A 213 -1.23 11.71 -9.91
N CYS A 214 -1.81 10.52 -9.71
CA CYS A 214 -1.48 9.32 -10.46
C CYS A 214 -1.81 9.46 -11.95
N CYS A 215 -2.95 10.09 -12.30
CA CYS A 215 -3.30 10.38 -13.69
C CYS A 215 -2.35 11.38 -14.37
N GLU A 216 -1.80 12.36 -13.64
CA GLU A 216 -0.76 13.25 -14.19
C GLU A 216 0.52 12.49 -14.56
N ILE A 217 0.98 11.53 -13.74
CA ILE A 217 2.27 10.83 -13.93
C ILE A 217 2.18 9.63 -14.89
N LEU A 218 1.04 8.94 -14.95
CA LEU A 218 0.84 7.71 -15.72
C LEU A 218 1.28 7.85 -17.21
N PRO A 219 0.95 8.93 -17.95
CA PRO A 219 1.42 9.09 -19.33
C PRO A 219 2.93 9.25 -19.48
N ARG A 220 3.62 9.78 -18.46
CA ARG A 220 5.10 9.88 -18.42
C ARG A 220 5.75 8.54 -18.08
N MET A 221 5.09 7.77 -17.22
CA MET A 221 5.55 6.45 -16.73
C MET A 221 4.92 5.26 -17.48
N SER A 222 4.56 5.44 -18.76
CA SER A 222 3.91 4.42 -19.61
C SER A 222 4.81 3.24 -20.03
N HIS A 223 5.99 3.10 -19.40
CA HIS A 223 6.88 1.95 -19.49
C HIS A 223 6.66 0.93 -18.34
N LEU A 224 5.93 1.32 -17.29
CA LEU A 224 5.47 0.45 -16.22
C LEU A 224 4.11 -0.19 -16.62
N GLU A 225 3.78 -1.33 -16.05
CA GLU A 225 2.38 -1.78 -16.02
C GLU A 225 1.59 -0.96 -14.99
N TRP A 226 0.39 -0.53 -15.35
CA TRP A 226 -0.50 0.24 -14.49
C TRP A 226 -1.82 -0.48 -14.24
N PHE A 227 -2.26 -0.45 -12.99
CA PHE A 227 -3.60 -0.88 -12.60
C PHE A 227 -4.21 0.16 -11.64
N ALA A 228 -5.53 0.32 -11.67
CA ALA A 228 -6.29 0.90 -10.57
C ALA A 228 -6.94 -0.22 -9.74
N TYR A 229 -7.00 -0.07 -8.42
CA TYR A 229 -7.81 -0.92 -7.54
C TYR A 229 -9.07 -0.19 -7.09
N GLU A 230 -10.18 -0.92 -6.97
CA GLU A 230 -11.40 -0.37 -6.37
C GLU A 230 -11.29 -0.38 -4.85
N GLU A 231 -11.19 0.80 -4.24
CA GLU A 231 -11.11 0.95 -2.78
C GLU A 231 -12.30 0.27 -2.09
N ALA A 232 -12.00 -0.58 -1.11
CA ALA A 232 -13.02 -1.25 -0.32
C ALA A 232 -13.87 -0.24 0.45
N ILE A 233 -15.09 -0.65 0.84
CA ILE A 233 -16.12 0.19 1.45
C ILE A 233 -16.71 1.18 0.42
N TYR A 234 -15.90 2.04 -0.20
CA TYR A 234 -16.35 3.07 -1.14
C TYR A 234 -16.84 2.51 -2.48
N ARG A 235 -16.28 1.39 -2.97
CA ARG A 235 -16.75 0.68 -4.18
C ARG A 235 -18.17 0.12 -4.11
N GLN A 236 -18.81 0.12 -2.93
CA GLN A 236 -20.23 -0.22 -2.79
C GLN A 236 -21.17 0.96 -3.09
N ILE A 237 -20.65 2.19 -3.10
CA ILE A 237 -21.46 3.40 -3.34
C ILE A 237 -21.84 3.44 -4.83
N PRO A 238 -23.15 3.41 -5.17
CA PRO A 238 -23.58 3.33 -6.57
C PRO A 238 -23.09 4.52 -7.42
N GLY A 239 -22.48 4.22 -8.57
CA GLY A 239 -22.09 5.21 -9.57
C GLY A 239 -20.65 5.72 -9.46
N LEU A 240 -19.96 5.60 -8.32
CA LEU A 240 -18.61 6.18 -8.16
C LEU A 240 -17.58 5.52 -9.08
N VAL A 241 -17.58 4.19 -9.15
CA VAL A 241 -16.71 3.44 -10.07
C VAL A 241 -17.00 3.85 -11.52
N GLN A 242 -18.27 3.98 -11.90
CA GLN A 242 -18.67 4.37 -13.25
C GLN A 242 -18.23 5.80 -13.59
N GLN A 243 -18.33 6.74 -12.64
CA GLN A 243 -17.84 8.11 -12.80
C GLN A 243 -16.33 8.14 -13.05
N ARG A 244 -15.55 7.35 -12.31
CA ARG A 244 -14.09 7.27 -12.48
C ARG A 244 -13.65 6.59 -13.77
N LEU A 245 -14.41 5.62 -14.27
CA LEU A 245 -14.18 5.03 -15.59
C LEU A 245 -14.45 6.04 -16.73
N VAL A 246 -15.42 6.94 -16.58
CA VAL A 246 -15.67 8.04 -17.52
C VAL A 246 -14.53 9.06 -17.48
N ASP A 247 -14.13 9.49 -16.27
CA ASP A 247 -13.02 10.41 -16.04
C ASP A 247 -11.69 9.92 -16.64
N LEU A 248 -11.35 8.63 -16.45
CA LEU A 248 -10.21 8.00 -17.11
C LEU A 248 -10.34 8.03 -18.65
N ALA A 249 -11.52 7.73 -19.20
CA ALA A 249 -11.75 7.74 -20.64
C ALA A 249 -11.65 9.14 -21.25
N GLU A 250 -12.14 10.18 -20.56
CA GLU A 250 -12.01 11.59 -20.97
C GLU A 250 -10.54 12.06 -20.99
N ARG A 251 -9.68 11.46 -20.15
CA ARG A 251 -8.21 11.68 -20.16
C ARG A 251 -7.46 10.85 -21.20
N GLY A 252 -8.17 10.03 -22.01
CA GLY A 252 -7.54 9.10 -22.94
C GLY A 252 -6.85 7.91 -22.27
N ILE A 253 -7.28 7.52 -21.05
CA ILE A 253 -6.80 6.35 -20.33
C ILE A 253 -7.86 5.25 -20.43
N VAL A 254 -7.52 4.15 -21.10
CA VAL A 254 -8.38 2.97 -21.23
C VAL A 254 -8.21 2.11 -19.98
N ALA A 255 -9.31 1.92 -19.24
CA ALA A 255 -9.42 1.01 -18.11
C ALA A 255 -10.11 -0.29 -18.54
N THR A 256 -9.43 -1.43 -18.37
CA THR A 256 -9.97 -2.77 -18.68
C THR A 256 -10.01 -3.63 -17.42
N PRO A 257 -11.12 -4.31 -17.08
CA PRO A 257 -11.14 -5.24 -15.94
C PRO A 257 -10.02 -6.27 -16.06
N ALA A 258 -9.24 -6.45 -15.00
CA ALA A 258 -8.08 -7.33 -15.01
C ALA A 258 -7.76 -7.85 -13.60
N SER A 259 -6.84 -8.80 -13.54
CA SER A 259 -6.12 -9.17 -12.32
C SER A 259 -4.63 -8.98 -12.59
N PRO A 260 -3.84 -8.38 -11.68
CA PRO A 260 -2.38 -8.48 -11.72
C PRO A 260 -1.94 -9.95 -11.69
N SER A 261 -0.75 -10.26 -12.23
CA SER A 261 -0.19 -11.61 -12.17
C SER A 261 -0.03 -12.06 -10.71
N THR A 262 -0.19 -13.36 -10.48
CA THR A 262 -0.04 -14.04 -9.19
C THR A 262 0.68 -15.37 -9.37
N ASP A 263 1.59 -15.45 -10.34
CA ASP A 263 2.11 -16.72 -10.90
C ASP A 263 2.84 -17.64 -9.89
N HIS A 264 3.21 -17.14 -8.71
CA HIS A 264 3.80 -17.90 -7.59
C HIS A 264 3.09 -17.68 -6.25
N ALA A 265 1.82 -17.24 -6.27
CA ALA A 265 1.06 -16.92 -5.08
C ALA A 265 0.82 -18.15 -4.18
N PRO A 266 0.67 -17.95 -2.85
CA PRO A 266 0.14 -18.99 -1.97
C PRO A 266 -1.30 -19.33 -2.37
N ASP A 267 -1.83 -20.45 -1.87
CA ASP A 267 -3.24 -20.81 -2.12
C ASP A 267 -4.21 -19.73 -1.61
N HIS A 268 -5.41 -19.71 -2.19
CA HIS A 268 -6.43 -18.70 -1.92
C HIS A 268 -6.86 -18.67 -0.44
N GLU A 269 -6.80 -19.79 0.28
CA GLU A 269 -7.12 -19.85 1.71
C GLU A 269 -6.06 -19.09 2.52
N ARG A 270 -4.78 -19.34 2.25
CA ARG A 270 -3.66 -18.61 2.87
C ARG A 270 -3.68 -17.11 2.51
N GLN A 271 -3.98 -16.73 1.27
CA GLN A 271 -4.17 -15.32 0.89
C GLN A 271 -5.30 -14.67 1.72
N THR A 272 -6.43 -15.36 1.86
CA THR A 272 -7.60 -14.89 2.63
C THR A 272 -7.27 -14.74 4.12
N LEU A 273 -6.49 -15.66 4.69
CA LEU A 273 -6.05 -15.62 6.08
C LEU A 273 -5.07 -14.45 6.32
N LEU A 274 -4.05 -14.30 5.49
CA LEU A 274 -3.07 -13.21 5.59
C LEU A 274 -3.72 -11.83 5.43
N LYS A 275 -4.61 -11.67 4.43
CA LYS A 275 -5.43 -10.45 4.32
C LYS A 275 -6.22 -10.18 5.60
N ARG A 276 -6.88 -11.21 6.15
CA ARG A 276 -7.71 -11.04 7.36
C ARG A 276 -6.88 -10.64 8.58
N GLU A 277 -5.72 -11.25 8.77
CA GLU A 277 -4.80 -10.90 9.87
C GLU A 277 -4.27 -9.47 9.72
N ALA A 278 -3.84 -9.08 8.52
CA ALA A 278 -3.37 -7.72 8.24
C ALA A 278 -4.48 -6.65 8.42
N VAL A 279 -5.70 -6.92 7.95
CA VAL A 279 -6.87 -6.05 8.18
C VAL A 279 -7.16 -5.89 9.68
N CYS A 280 -7.06 -6.97 10.46
CA CYS A 280 -7.28 -6.92 11.92
C CYS A 280 -6.25 -6.10 12.69
N ALA A 281 -5.08 -5.78 12.12
CA ALA A 281 -4.09 -4.92 12.76
C ALA A 281 -4.53 -3.43 12.82
N TYR A 282 -5.42 -2.98 11.94
CA TYR A 282 -5.98 -1.61 11.92
C TYR A 282 -7.13 -1.44 12.92
N GLU A 283 -6.90 -1.81 14.19
CA GLU A 283 -7.92 -1.81 15.25
C GLU A 283 -8.66 -0.48 15.38
N SER A 284 -7.94 0.65 15.26
CA SER A 284 -8.52 1.98 15.35
C SER A 284 -9.47 2.31 14.19
N GLN A 285 -9.18 1.85 12.98
CA GLN A 285 -10.01 2.10 11.81
C GLN A 285 -11.24 1.20 11.82
N LEU A 286 -11.09 -0.10 12.15
CA LEU A 286 -12.21 -1.02 12.33
C LEU A 286 -13.18 -0.54 13.43
N ARG A 287 -12.67 0.14 14.47
CA ARG A 287 -13.46 0.81 15.50
C ARG A 287 -14.20 2.03 14.95
N ALA A 288 -13.53 2.87 14.15
CA ALA A 288 -14.10 4.09 13.57
C ALA A 288 -15.21 3.82 12.54
N PHE A 289 -15.04 2.81 11.67
CA PHE A 289 -16.08 2.33 10.75
C PHE A 289 -17.26 1.68 11.50
N GLY A 290 -17.01 1.11 12.68
CA GLY A 290 -18.03 0.52 13.54
C GLY A 290 -18.57 -0.83 13.04
N PRO A 291 -19.60 -1.38 13.70
CA PRO A 291 -20.18 -2.67 13.34
C PRO A 291 -20.72 -2.67 11.90
N HIS A 292 -20.31 -3.66 11.11
CA HIS A 292 -20.65 -3.83 9.69
C HIS A 292 -20.11 -2.75 8.72
N GLY A 293 -19.43 -1.70 9.22
CA GLY A 293 -18.90 -0.62 8.38
C GLY A 293 -17.75 -1.03 7.45
N TYR A 294 -17.17 -2.21 7.66
CA TYR A 294 -16.03 -2.75 6.92
C TYR A 294 -16.28 -4.16 6.34
N ASP A 295 -17.54 -4.65 6.31
CA ASP A 295 -17.84 -6.00 5.80
C ASP A 295 -17.37 -6.22 4.35
N ASP A 296 -17.37 -5.14 3.54
CA ASP A 296 -16.85 -5.13 2.16
C ASP A 296 -15.35 -5.40 2.05
N VAL A 297 -14.55 -5.13 3.09
CA VAL A 297 -13.08 -5.32 3.06
C VAL A 297 -12.70 -6.78 2.78
N PHE A 298 -13.55 -7.73 3.18
CA PHE A 298 -13.35 -9.16 2.94
C PHE A 298 -13.99 -9.67 1.64
N ALA A 299 -14.63 -8.81 0.84
CA ALA A 299 -15.11 -9.16 -0.49
C ALA A 299 -13.94 -9.24 -1.49
N SER A 300 -14.17 -9.91 -2.63
CA SER A 300 -13.18 -10.07 -3.70
C SER A 300 -12.66 -8.74 -4.20
N GLU A 301 -11.33 -8.66 -4.33
CA GLU A 301 -10.60 -7.48 -4.83
C GLU A 301 -10.86 -7.30 -6.34
N ARG A 302 -10.91 -6.05 -6.81
CA ARG A 302 -11.24 -5.71 -8.20
C ARG A 302 -10.24 -4.70 -8.75
N TYR A 303 -9.72 -4.98 -9.95
CA TYR A 303 -8.69 -4.17 -10.59
C TYR A 303 -9.02 -3.83 -12.04
N TRP A 304 -8.43 -2.73 -12.49
CA TRP A 304 -8.56 -2.21 -13.84
C TRP A 304 -7.17 -1.97 -14.40
N ARG A 305 -6.74 -2.76 -15.39
CA ARG A 305 -5.49 -2.49 -16.13
C ARG A 305 -5.66 -1.18 -16.90
N LEU A 306 -4.74 -0.25 -16.70
CA LEU A 306 -4.76 1.08 -17.30
C LEU A 306 -3.76 1.18 -18.44
N THR A 307 -4.18 1.75 -19.56
CA THR A 307 -3.31 2.00 -20.73
C THR A 307 -3.64 3.33 -21.38
N VAL A 308 -2.62 4.09 -21.79
CA VAL A 308 -2.83 5.38 -22.48
C VAL A 308 -3.16 5.14 -23.95
N ASP A 309 -4.32 5.62 -24.40
CA ASP A 309 -4.67 5.63 -25.81
C ASP A 309 -3.81 6.65 -26.56
N ARG A 310 -2.88 6.13 -27.36
CA ARG A 310 -2.00 6.96 -28.22
C ARG A 310 -2.76 7.60 -29.39
N GLN A 311 -3.97 7.15 -29.74
CA GLN A 311 -4.78 7.72 -30.82
C GLN A 311 -5.42 9.06 -30.43
N HIS A 312 -5.69 9.29 -29.13
CA HIS A 312 -6.23 10.57 -28.64
C HIS A 312 -5.29 11.76 -28.87
N ARG A 313 -3.97 11.54 -28.89
CA ARG A 313 -2.95 12.59 -29.10
C ARG A 313 -2.96 13.24 -30.50
N HIS A 314 -3.70 12.69 -31.46
CA HIS A 314 -3.75 13.20 -32.84
C HIS A 314 -5.05 13.93 -33.21
N ARG A 315 -5.89 14.27 -32.22
CA ARG A 315 -7.21 14.91 -32.44
C ARG A 315 -7.32 16.37 -31.95
N HIS A 316 -6.22 16.98 -31.56
CA HIS A 316 -6.11 18.39 -31.16
C HIS A 316 -4.99 19.10 -31.93
#